data_AF-A0A933ISY8-F1
#
_entry.id   AF-A0A933ISY8-F1
#
_cell.length_a   1.000
_cell.length_b   1.000
_cell.length_c   1.000
_cell.angle_alpha   90.00
_cell.angle_beta   90.00
_cell.angle_gamma   90.00
#
_symmetry.space_group_name_H-M   'P 1'
#
loop_
_entity.id
_entity.type
_entity.pdbx_description
1 polymer ?
#
loop_
_entity_poly.entity_id
_entity_poly.type
_entity_poly.pdbx_seq_one_letter_code
_entity_poly.pdbx_strand_id
1 'polypeptide(L)'
;MESNRLRRFYHDLRNLGALSGLDLDIRKEEGYLLVSDRQRLWCLIREADTAWEICFNRYCDEDSRIAFIKAIRKITPHEDVLIGTDCVFLSLES
;
A
#
# COMPACT_ATOMS: atom_id res chain seq x y z
N MET A 1 9.84 -9.71 14.77
CA MET A 1 9.77 -11.00 14.04
C MET A 1 9.16 -10.69 12.69
N GLU A 2 9.92 -10.84 11.60
CA GLU A 2 9.52 -10.37 10.27
C GLU A 2 8.31 -11.20 9.77
N SER A 3 7.18 -10.56 9.45
CA SER A 3 6.00 -11.29 8.94
C SER A 3 6.30 -11.88 7.56
N ASN A 4 6.29 -13.21 7.47
CA ASN A 4 6.38 -13.93 6.19
C ASN A 4 5.25 -13.52 5.23
N ARG A 5 4.10 -13.10 5.75
CA ARG A 5 2.95 -12.65 4.96
C ARG A 5 3.22 -11.30 4.30
N LEU A 6 3.74 -10.31 5.04
CA LEU A 6 4.12 -9.00 4.50
C LEU A 6 5.20 -9.12 3.42
N ARG A 7 6.15 -10.05 3.60
CA ARG A 7 7.18 -10.33 2.59
C ARG A 7 6.59 -10.90 1.30
N ARG A 8 5.64 -11.85 1.40
CA ARG A 8 4.92 -12.40 0.24
C ARG A 8 4.13 -11.31 -0.46
N PHE A 9 3.39 -10.52 0.29
CA PHE A 9 2.57 -9.44 -0.24
C PHE A 9 3.40 -8.36 -0.97
N TYR A 10 4.56 -7.99 -0.43
CA TYR A 10 5.52 -7.10 -1.11
C TYR A 10 5.97 -7.68 -2.46
N HIS A 11 6.31 -8.97 -2.50
CA HIS A 11 6.74 -9.64 -3.72
C HIS A 11 5.59 -9.70 -4.75
N ASP A 12 4.38 -10.02 -4.31
CA ASP A 12 3.20 -10.08 -5.17
C ASP A 12 2.88 -8.69 -5.76
N LEU A 13 2.94 -7.64 -4.94
CA LEU A 13 2.74 -6.26 -5.39
C LEU A 13 3.77 -5.81 -6.43
N ARG A 14 5.04 -6.17 -6.24
CA ARG A 14 6.11 -5.83 -7.19
C ARG A 14 6.04 -6.59 -8.50
N ASN A 15 5.59 -7.83 -8.48
CA ASN A 15 5.65 -8.72 -9.65
C ASN A 15 4.36 -8.77 -10.46
N LEU A 16 3.20 -8.49 -9.86
CA LEU A 16 1.93 -8.69 -10.57
C LEU A 16 1.65 -7.66 -11.67
N GLY A 17 2.49 -6.63 -11.86
CA GLY A 17 2.17 -5.53 -12.76
C GLY A 17 0.81 -4.88 -12.42
N ALA A 18 0.24 -5.18 -11.25
CA ALA A 18 -1.07 -4.71 -10.84
C ALA A 18 -1.07 -3.19 -10.67
N LEU A 19 0.13 -2.63 -10.42
CA LEU A 19 0.42 -1.21 -10.34
C LEU A 19 1.08 -0.65 -11.61
N SER A 20 1.20 -1.44 -12.69
CA SER A 20 1.91 -1.02 -13.92
C SER A 20 1.30 0.20 -14.61
N GLY A 21 0.08 0.60 -14.23
CA GLY A 21 -0.57 1.84 -14.69
C GLY A 21 -0.43 3.04 -13.76
N LEU A 22 0.22 2.93 -12.59
CA LEU A 22 0.22 3.96 -11.55
C LEU A 22 1.61 4.58 -11.25
N ASP A 23 2.69 4.18 -11.95
CA ASP A 23 4.10 4.61 -11.69
C ASP A 23 4.46 4.67 -10.19
N LEU A 24 4.11 3.59 -9.46
CA LEU A 24 4.31 3.50 -8.01
C LEU A 24 5.57 2.72 -7.65
N ASP A 25 6.34 3.29 -6.73
CA ASP A 25 7.39 2.61 -5.99
C ASP A 25 6.85 2.02 -4.68
N ILE A 26 7.42 0.89 -4.27
CA ILE A 26 7.06 0.19 -3.04
C ILE A 26 8.31 -0.03 -2.23
N ARG A 27 8.35 0.58 -1.05
CA ARG A 27 9.42 0.38 -0.06
C ARG A 27 8.91 -0.51 1.06
N LYS A 28 9.71 -1.50 1.44
CA LYS A 28 9.43 -2.36 2.59
C LYS A 28 10.10 -1.77 3.83
N GLU A 29 9.32 -1.58 4.89
CA GLU A 29 9.77 -1.12 6.20
C GLU A 29 9.49 -2.19 7.26
N GLU A 30 9.95 -1.98 8.49
CA GLU A 30 9.63 -2.88 9.60
C GLU A 30 8.13 -2.80 9.94
N GLY A 31 7.39 -3.85 9.56
CA GLY A 31 5.97 -4.02 9.90
C GLY A 31 4.97 -3.41 8.90
N TYR A 32 5.44 -2.70 7.86
CA TYR A 32 4.57 -2.10 6.85
C TYR A 32 5.27 -1.93 5.49
N LEU A 33 4.48 -1.67 4.46
CA LEU A 33 4.93 -1.23 3.14
C LEU A 33 4.55 0.22 2.96
N LEU A 34 5.44 1.00 2.37
CA LEU A 34 5.15 2.34 1.88
C LEU A 34 4.99 2.29 0.38
N VAL A 35 3.97 2.98 -0.12
CA VAL A 35 3.69 3.14 -1.54
C VAL A 35 3.79 4.62 -1.86
N SER A 36 4.54 4.96 -2.90
CA SER A 36 4.77 6.34 -3.33
C SER A 36 4.84 6.43 -4.85
N ASP A 37 4.59 7.60 -5.39
CA ASP A 37 5.05 7.98 -6.73
C ASP A 37 6.27 8.93 -6.60
N ARG A 38 6.65 9.58 -7.71
CA ARG A 38 7.76 10.56 -7.72
C ARG A 38 7.45 11.86 -6.96
N GLN A 39 6.19 12.13 -6.65
CA GLN A 39 5.74 13.39 -6.04
C GLN A 39 5.42 13.22 -4.56
N ARG A 40 4.89 12.07 -4.14
CA ARG A 40 4.30 11.90 -2.81
C ARG A 40 4.22 10.44 -2.37
N LEU A 41 4.13 10.26 -1.05
CA LEU A 41 3.63 9.02 -0.45
C LEU A 41 2.12 8.91 -0.69
N TRP A 42 1.69 7.76 -1.19
CA TRP A 42 0.29 7.43 -1.46
C TRP A 42 -0.38 6.80 -0.27
N CYS A 43 0.24 5.77 0.30
CA CYS A 43 -0.31 5.05 1.44
C CYS A 43 0.78 4.26 2.17
N LEU A 44 0.43 3.83 3.38
CA LEU A 44 1.08 2.72 4.04
C LEU A 44 0.14 1.51 4.02
N ILE A 45 0.70 0.31 3.91
CA ILE A 45 -0.02 -0.95 4.03
C ILE A 45 0.59 -1.76 5.14
N ARG A 46 -0.21 -2.24 6.08
CA ARG A 46 0.26 -3.13 7.14
C ARG A 46 -0.67 -4.31 7.33
N GLU A 47 -0.13 -5.35 7.91
CA GLU A 47 -0.93 -6.47 8.39
C GLU A 47 -1.68 -6.07 9.67
N ALA A 48 -2.98 -6.33 9.71
CA ALA A 48 -3.85 -6.09 10.85
C ALA A 48 -4.64 -7.38 11.13
N ASP A 49 -4.12 -8.22 12.02
CA ASP A 49 -4.64 -9.56 12.32
C ASP A 49 -4.91 -10.37 11.04
N THR A 50 -6.19 -10.55 10.66
CA THR A 50 -6.61 -11.30 9.48
C THR A 50 -6.69 -10.46 8.21
N ALA A 51 -6.55 -9.14 8.30
CA ALA A 51 -6.76 -8.20 7.22
C ALA A 51 -5.49 -7.44 6.81
N TRP A 52 -5.56 -6.78 5.65
CA TRP A 52 -4.64 -5.72 5.26
C TRP A 52 -5.26 -4.37 5.57
N GLU A 53 -4.57 -3.55 6.33
CA GLU A 53 -4.96 -2.15 6.53
C GLU A 53 -4.19 -1.26 5.57
N ILE A 54 -4.92 -0.44 4.81
CA ILE A 54 -4.37 0.58 3.91
C ILE A 54 -4.74 1.95 4.46
N CYS A 55 -3.74 2.74 4.86
CA CYS A 55 -3.96 4.13 5.27
C CYS A 55 -3.44 5.06 4.17
N PHE A 56 -4.37 5.73 3.48
CA PHE A 56 -4.02 6.64 2.39
C PHE A 56 -3.53 7.99 2.90
N ASN A 57 -2.68 8.62 2.10
CA ASN A 57 -2.39 10.03 2.24
C ASN A 57 -3.66 10.82 1.94
N ARG A 58 -4.02 11.75 2.82
CA ARG A 58 -5.19 12.62 2.64
C ARG A 58 -5.21 13.34 1.29
N TYR A 59 -4.04 13.64 0.74
CA TYR A 59 -3.91 14.33 -0.54
C TYR A 59 -4.03 13.41 -1.76
N CYS A 60 -4.11 12.09 -1.58
CA CYS A 60 -4.38 11.16 -2.67
C CYS A 60 -5.83 11.32 -3.13
N ASP A 61 -6.04 11.53 -4.43
CA ASP A 61 -7.36 11.69 -5.03
C ASP A 61 -8.16 10.39 -5.02
N GLU A 62 -9.48 10.51 -5.04
CA GLU A 62 -10.40 9.38 -4.89
C GLU A 62 -10.24 8.33 -6.00
N ASP A 63 -10.10 8.77 -7.25
CA ASP A 63 -9.94 7.88 -8.40
C ASP A 63 -8.69 7.01 -8.29
N SER A 64 -7.57 7.62 -7.89
CA SER A 64 -6.31 6.95 -7.61
C SER A 64 -6.45 5.93 -6.48
N ARG A 65 -7.13 6.28 -5.38
CA ARG A 65 -7.40 5.35 -4.27
C ARG A 65 -8.22 4.16 -4.73
N ILE A 66 -9.28 4.38 -5.51
CA ILE A 66 -10.15 3.32 -6.05
C ILE A 66 -9.35 2.40 -6.98
N ALA A 67 -8.57 2.96 -7.90
CA ALA A 67 -7.72 2.20 -8.81
C ALA A 67 -6.72 1.33 -8.03
N PHE A 68 -6.10 1.91 -6.99
CA PHE A 68 -5.17 1.21 -6.10
C PHE A 68 -5.86 0.05 -5.36
N ILE A 69 -7.00 0.28 -4.72
CA ILE A 69 -7.76 -0.76 -4.00
C ILE A 69 -8.14 -1.91 -4.96
N LYS A 70 -8.57 -1.59 -6.19
CA LYS A 70 -8.86 -2.61 -7.22
C LYS A 70 -7.62 -3.43 -7.57
N ALA A 71 -6.44 -2.81 -7.63
CA ALA A 71 -5.18 -3.51 -7.84
C ALA A 71 -4.86 -4.44 -6.66
N ILE A 72 -4.97 -3.96 -5.42
CA ILE A 72 -4.75 -4.78 -4.22
C ILE A 72 -5.70 -6.00 -4.20
N ARG A 73 -6.99 -5.79 -4.47
CA ARG A 73 -7.99 -6.88 -4.45
C ARG A 73 -7.75 -7.97 -5.49
N LYS A 74 -7.04 -7.68 -6.59
CA LYS A 74 -6.61 -8.71 -7.54
C LYS A 74 -5.54 -9.64 -6.96
N ILE A 75 -4.71 -9.12 -6.07
CA ILE A 75 -3.60 -9.83 -5.43
C ILE A 75 -4.08 -10.61 -4.21
N THR A 76 -5.03 -10.02 -3.47
CA THR A 76 -5.57 -10.59 -2.23
C THR A 76 -7.09 -10.81 -2.33
N PRO A 77 -7.57 -11.65 -3.24
CA PRO A 77 -9.01 -11.80 -3.51
C PRO A 77 -9.80 -12.39 -2.33
N HIS A 78 -9.14 -13.14 -1.47
CA HIS A 78 -9.75 -13.84 -0.32
C HIS A 78 -9.35 -13.24 1.03
N GLU A 79 -8.57 -12.16 1.04
CA GLU A 79 -8.15 -11.51 2.28
C GLU A 79 -8.96 -10.23 2.48
N ASP A 80 -9.31 -9.95 3.73
CA ASP A 80 -10.00 -8.72 4.09
C ASP A 80 -9.07 -7.51 3.89
N VAL A 81 -9.64 -6.42 3.38
CA VAL A 81 -8.94 -5.15 3.19
C VAL A 81 -9.70 -4.06 3.92
N LEU A 82 -9.05 -3.46 4.90
CA LEU A 82 -9.56 -2.35 5.70
C LEU A 82 -8.97 -1.04 5.16
N ILE A 83 -9.82 -0.03 5.00
CA ILE A 83 -9.35 1.33 4.73
C ILE A 83 -9.22 2.03 6.08
N GLY A 84 -7.97 2.25 6.49
CA GLY A 84 -7.64 2.94 7.73
C GLY A 84 -7.93 4.43 7.66
N THR A 85 -7.60 5.16 8.73
CA THR A 85 -7.79 6.62 8.76
C THR A 85 -6.81 7.29 7.80
N ASP A 86 -7.28 8.31 7.08
CA ASP A 86 -6.42 9.14 6.23
C ASP A 86 -5.26 9.72 7.06
N CYS A 87 -4.05 9.51 6.56
CA CYS A 87 -2.81 9.95 7.17
C CYS A 87 -2.27 11.18 6.43
N VAL A 88 -1.49 12.01 7.13
CA VAL A 88 -0.67 13.04 6.48
C VAL A 88 0.79 12.57 6.58
N PHE A 89 1.39 12.29 5.43
CA PHE A 89 2.81 11.96 5.36
C PHE A 89 3.61 13.24 5.16
N LEU A 90 4.46 13.56 6.13
CA LEU A 90 5.36 14.70 6.05
C LEU A 90 6.77 14.18 5.79
N SER A 91 7.45 14.73 4.78
CA SER A 91 8.89 14.55 4.67
C SER A 91 9.53 15.36 5.80
N LEU A 92 10.23 14.67 6.69
CA LEU A 92 11.15 15.35 7.60
C LEU A 92 12.37 15.65 6.74
N GLU A 93 12.47 16.88 6.23
CA GLU A 93 13.70 17.35 5.56
C GLU A 93 14.89 17.03 6.47
N SER A 94 15.91 16.40 5.88
CA SER A 94 17.21 16.14 6.50
C SER A 94 18.20 17.24 6.11
#